data_AF-A0ABC9UB95-F1
#
_entry.id   AF-A0ABC9UB95-F1
#
_cell.length_a   1.000
_cell.length_b   1.000
_cell.length_c   1.000
_cell.angle_alpha   90.00
_cell.angle_beta   90.00
_cell.angle_gamma   90.00
#
_symmetry.space_group_name_H-M   'P 1'
#
loop_
_entity.id
_entity.type
_entity.pdbx_description
1 polymer ?
#
loop_
_entity_poly.entity_id
_entity_poly.type
_entity_poly.pdbx_seq_one_letter_code
_entity_poly.pdbx_strand_id
1 'polypeptide(L)' 'MTSRVIALDLDGTLLTPQKTLLPSSLEALKRAQEAGYQLLIVTGRHHVAIHPFYQALALDTPAICCNGTYLSV' A
#
# COMPACT_ATOMS: atom_id res chain seq x y z
N MET A 1 -0.27 -3.40 23.68
CA MET A 1 0.37 -2.65 22.58
C MET A 1 -0.69 -2.33 21.55
N THR A 2 -0.79 -1.08 21.12
CA THR A 2 -1.78 -0.66 20.12
C THR A 2 -1.11 -0.63 18.76
N SER A 3 -1.44 -1.58 17.90
CA SER A 3 -0.96 -1.57 16.51
C SER A 3 -1.65 -0.44 15.75
N ARG A 4 -0.87 0.46 15.18
CA ARG A 4 -1.37 1.58 14.37
C ARG A 4 -1.12 1.25 12.91
N VAL A 5 -2.19 0.91 12.19
CA VAL A 5 -2.12 0.43 10.81
C VAL A 5 -2.88 1.39 9.90
N ILE A 6 -2.30 1.67 8.73
CA ILE A 6 -2.97 2.36 7.63
C ILE A 6 -3.08 1.37 6.48
N ALA A 7 -4.30 0.91 6.21
CA ALA A 7 -4.62 0.05 5.08
C ALA A 7 -5.02 0.91 3.87
N LEU A 8 -4.39 0.66 2.72
CA LEU A 8 -4.51 1.49 1.52
C LEU A 8 -4.97 0.65 0.34
N ASP A 9 -6.06 1.07 -0.28
CA ASP A 9 -6.39 0.64 -1.62
C ASP A 9 -5.58 1.42 -2.67
N LEU A 10 -5.44 0.82 -3.86
CA LEU A 10 -4.67 1.35 -4.97
C LEU A 10 -5.54 2.12 -5.97
N ASP A 11 -6.48 1.45 -6.63
CA ASP A 11 -7.15 1.99 -7.81
C ASP A 11 -8.27 2.98 -7.45
N GLY A 12 -8.09 4.25 -7.82
CA GLY A 12 -9.04 5.30 -7.46
C GLY A 12 -8.91 5.77 -6.02
N THR A 13 -7.89 5.29 -5.31
CA THR A 13 -7.56 5.66 -3.92
C THR A 13 -6.14 6.24 -3.86
N LEU A 14 -5.11 5.40 -3.81
CA LEU A 14 -3.71 5.86 -3.71
C LEU A 14 -3.11 6.22 -5.08
N LEU A 15 -3.52 5.51 -6.13
CA LEU A 15 -3.04 5.73 -7.48
C LEU A 15 -3.87 6.79 -8.20
N THR A 16 -3.18 7.59 -9.01
CA THR A 16 -3.82 8.50 -9.97
C THR A 16 -4.64 7.71 -11.01
N PRO A 17 -5.51 8.38 -11.79
CA PRO A 17 -6.17 7.74 -12.93
C PRO A 17 -5.19 7.09 -13.93
N GLN A 18 -3.98 7.64 -14.06
CA GLN A 18 -2.89 7.10 -14.89
C GLN A 18 -2.11 5.96 -14.23
N LYS A 19 -2.58 5.45 -13.09
CA LYS A 19 -1.98 4.34 -12.32
C LYS A 19 -0.56 4.64 -11.83
N THR A 20 -0.30 5.90 -11.48
CA THR A 20 0.98 6.36 -10.92
C THR A 20 0.81 6.84 -9.48
N LEU A 21 1.91 6.90 -8.73
CA LEU A 21 1.96 7.48 -7.39
C LEU A 21 2.34 8.95 -7.47
N LEU A 22 1.66 9.81 -6.71
CA LEU A 22 2.06 11.21 -6.57
C LEU A 22 3.26 11.33 -5.60
N PRO A 23 4.22 12.23 -5.86
CA PRO A 23 5.31 12.49 -4.92
C PRO A 23 4.81 12.88 -3.52
N SER A 24 3.75 13.69 -3.45
CA SER A 24 3.14 14.10 -2.18
C SER A 24 2.57 12.92 -1.38
N SER A 25 2.02 11.91 -2.05
CA SER A 25 1.53 10.68 -1.40
C SER A 25 2.68 9.88 -0.82
N LEU A 26 3.79 9.72 -1.56
CA LEU A 26 4.99 9.04 -1.07
C LEU A 26 5.55 9.72 0.19
N GLU A 27 5.67 11.05 0.17
CA GLU A 27 6.14 11.82 1.31
C GLU A 27 5.20 11.69 2.53
N ALA A 28 3.88 11.67 2.32
CA ALA A 28 2.92 11.49 3.40
C ALA A 28 3.01 10.10 4.04
N LEU A 29 3.14 9.07 3.22
CA LEU A 29 3.28 7.68 3.67
C LEU A 29 4.59 7.46 4.43
N LYS A 30 5.69 8.05 3.95
CA LYS A 30 6.97 8.03 4.65
C LYS A 30 6.89 8.67 6.03
N ARG A 31 6.28 9.85 6.15
CA ARG A 31 6.05 10.49 7.47
C ARG A 31 5.20 9.63 8.40
N ALA A 32 4.21 8.90 7.87
CA ALA A 32 3.40 7.98 8.66
C ALA A 32 4.25 6.79 9.17
N GLN A 33 5.11 6.21 8.33
CA GLN A 33 6.05 5.17 8.75
C GLN A 33 7.00 5.68 9.84
N GLU A 34 7.58 6.87 9.68
CA GLU A 34 8.45 7.52 10.67
C GLU A 34 7.73 7.78 12.01
N ALA A 35 6.42 8.06 11.96
CA ALA A 35 5.59 8.20 13.16
C ALA A 35 5.20 6.85 13.81
N GLY A 36 5.66 5.73 13.25
CA GLY A 36 5.43 4.37 13.75
C GLY A 36 4.08 3.78 13.35
N TYR A 37 3.54 4.18 12.20
CA TYR A 37 2.41 3.49 11.57
C TYR A 37 2.92 2.39 10.63
N GLN A 38 2.27 1.24 10.66
CA GLN A 38 2.47 0.20 9.67
C GLN A 38 1.55 0.48 8.48
N LEU A 39 2.09 0.45 7.27
CA LEU A 39 1.31 0.58 6.05
C LEU A 39 0.96 -0.81 5.52
N LEU A 40 -0.21 -0.99 4.94
CA LEU A 40 -0.65 -2.26 4.34
C LEU A 40 -1.34 -1.98 3.01
N ILE A 41 -1.05 -2.74 1.96
CA ILE A 41 -1.83 -2.68 0.72
C ILE A 41 -3.04 -3.62 0.85
N VAL A 42 -4.22 -3.12 0.49
CA VAL A 42 -5.46 -3.88 0.41
C VAL A 42 -6.14 -3.57 -0.90
N THR A 43 -6.11 -4.51 -1.85
CA THR A 43 -6.55 -4.22 -3.22
C THR A 43 -7.23 -5.40 -3.91
N GLY A 44 -8.05 -5.09 -4.91
CA GLY A 44 -8.62 -6.06 -5.84
C GLY A 44 -7.60 -6.67 -6.80
N ARG A 45 -6.43 -6.05 -6.97
CA ARG A 45 -5.40 -6.53 -7.90
C ARG A 45 -4.81 -7.88 -7.47
N HIS A 46 -4.37 -8.64 -8.47
CA HIS A 46 -3.55 -9.83 -8.27
C HIS A 46 -2.15 -9.45 -7.74
N HIS A 47 -1.54 -10.30 -6.91
CA HIS A 47 -0.26 -10.00 -6.23
C HIS A 47 0.89 -9.62 -7.19
N VAL A 48 0.91 -10.19 -8.40
CA VAL A 48 1.90 -9.83 -9.43
C VAL A 48 1.74 -8.36 -9.87
N ALA A 49 0.51 -7.87 -9.99
CA ALA A 49 0.20 -6.53 -10.49
C ALA A 49 0.46 -5.42 -9.45
N ILE A 50 0.67 -5.79 -8.18
CA ILE A 50 0.98 -4.83 -7.10
C ILE A 50 2.49 -4.65 -6.91
N HIS A 51 3.32 -5.57 -7.43
CA HIS A 51 4.75 -5.62 -7.15
C HIS A 51 5.51 -4.30 -7.39
N PRO A 52 5.28 -3.55 -8.51
CA PRO A 52 5.95 -2.27 -8.72
C PRO A 52 5.59 -1.23 -7.66
N PHE A 53 4.33 -1.20 -7.21
CA PHE A 53 3.86 -0.25 -6.20
C PHE A 53 4.35 -0.64 -4.81
N TYR A 54 4.38 -1.94 -4.50
CA TYR A 54 4.90 -2.46 -3.26
C TYR A 54 6.39 -2.09 -3.08
N GLN A 55 7.19 -2.23 -4.15
CA GLN A 55 8.59 -1.79 -4.17
C GLN A 55 8.74 -0.28 -4.04
N ALA A 56 7.93 0.50 -4.77
CA ALA A 56 7.99 1.96 -4.71
C ALA A 56 7.64 2.53 -3.32
N LEU A 57 6.78 1.83 -2.58
CA LEU A 57 6.39 2.17 -1.21
C LEU A 57 7.33 1.60 -0.14
N ALA A 58 8.33 0.81 -0.53
CA ALA A 58 9.31 0.17 0.36
C ALA A 58 8.65 -0.53 1.56
N LEU A 59 7.58 -1.29 1.29
CA LEU A 59 6.82 -1.98 2.33
C LEU A 59 7.50 -3.29 2.75
N ASP A 60 7.39 -3.60 4.04
CA ASP A 60 7.83 -4.85 4.67
C ASP A 60 6.66 -5.65 5.28
N THR A 61 5.43 -5.22 4.98
CA THR A 61 4.19 -5.75 5.52
C THR A 61 3.43 -6.58 4.47
N PRO A 62 2.61 -7.57 4.88
CA PRO A 62 1.82 -8.34 3.93
C PRO A 62 0.90 -7.46 3.05
N ALA A 63 0.51 -7.96 1.89
CA ALA A 63 -0.48 -7.32 1.03
C ALA A 63 -1.73 -8.20 0.87
N ILE A 64 -2.89 -7.61 1.08
CA ILE A 64 -4.18 -8.27 0.81
C ILE A 64 -4.55 -8.00 -0.64
N CYS A 65 -4.67 -9.06 -1.42
CA CYS A 65 -4.89 -9.03 -2.86
C CYS A 65 -6.20 -9.74 -3.24
N CYS A 66 -6.56 -9.66 -4.52
CA CYS A 66 -7.71 -10.38 -5.09
C CYS A 66 -9.01 -10.15 -4.30
N ASN A 67 -9.27 -8.91 -3.91
CA ASN A 67 -10.45 -8.50 -3.11
C ASN A 67 -10.54 -9.21 -1.75
N GLY A 68 -9.39 -9.50 -1.12
CA GLY A 68 -9.36 -10.15 0.19
C GLY A 68 -9.20 -11.66 0.17
N THR A 69 -9.16 -12.29 -1.01
CA THR A 69 -9.07 -13.76 -1.13
C THR A 69 -7.64 -14.29 -1.08
N TYR A 70 -6.63 -13.42 -1.25
CA TYR A 70 -5.23 -13.81 -1.27
C TYR A 70 -4.41 -12.90 -0.36
N LEU A 71 -3.59 -13.49 0.52
CA LEU A 71 -2.60 -12.78 1.33
C LEU A 71 -1.22 -13.04 0.73
N SER A 72 -0.56 -11.99 0.26
CA SER A 72 0.84 -12.03 -0.18
C SER A 72 1.74 -11.59 0.97
N VAL A 73 2.81 -12.33 1.20
CA VAL A 73 3.95 -11.91 2.03
C VAL A 73 5.10 -11.47 1.14
#